data_AF-A0A0P9T564-F1
#
_entry.id   AF-A0A0P9T564-F1
#
_cell.length_a   1.000
_cell.length_b   1.000
_cell.length_c   1.000
_cell.angle_alpha   90.00
_cell.angle_beta   90.00
_cell.angle_gamma   90.00
#
_symmetry.space_group_name_H-M   'P 1'
#
loop_
_entity.id
_entity.type
_entity.pdbx_description
1 polymer ?
#
loop_
_entity_poly.entity_id
_entity_poly.type
_entity_poly.pdbx_seq_one_letter_code
_entity_poly.pdbx_strand_id
1 'polypeptide(L)'
;LRYSEAFKRSVLEHRREHKLSLRQAAAHFGIGDPGQIVIWEKRHYSSGTAPYVPARRKPVAMPKKPYPAKPVTADDTQKTRDQLMSELEYLRMENAYLKKLEELKEQKRRQPKKP
;
A
#
# COMPACT_ATOMS: atom_id res chain seq x y z
N LEU A 1 -28.34 15.06 -9.48
CA LEU A 1 -28.70 16.26 -8.70
C LEU A 1 -27.66 17.35 -8.97
N ARG A 2 -28.07 18.49 -9.55
CA ARG A 2 -27.16 19.60 -9.86
C ARG A 2 -27.43 20.72 -8.85
N TYR A 3 -26.50 20.96 -7.94
CA TYR A 3 -26.59 22.06 -6.99
C TYR A 3 -26.42 23.41 -7.69
N SER A 4 -27.19 24.42 -7.27
CA SER A 4 -27.08 25.79 -7.76
C SER A 4 -25.76 26.43 -7.30
N GLU A 5 -25.25 27.40 -8.07
CA GLU A 5 -23.99 28.10 -7.70
C GLU A 5 -24.14 28.89 -6.39
N ALA A 6 -25.31 29.48 -6.14
CA ALA A 6 -25.61 30.17 -4.88
C ALA A 6 -25.52 29.22 -3.67
N PHE A 7 -26.07 28.01 -3.80
CA PHE A 7 -25.98 26.99 -2.76
C PHE A 7 -24.52 26.60 -2.49
N LYS A 8 -23.72 26.36 -3.54
CA LYS A 8 -22.32 25.99 -3.37
C LYS A 8 -21.51 27.07 -2.65
N ARG A 9 -21.76 28.35 -2.94
CA ARG A 9 -21.09 29.47 -2.26
C ARG A 9 -21.44 29.52 -0.79
N SER A 10 -22.73 29.43 -0.45
CA SER A 10 -23.20 29.40 0.94
C SER A 10 -22.57 28.26 1.74
N VAL A 11 -22.47 27.05 1.16
CA VAL A 11 -21.78 25.91 1.80
C VAL A 11 -20.30 26.18 2.07
N LEU A 12 -19.60 26.80 1.12
CA LEU A 12 -18.17 27.11 1.24
C LEU A 12 -17.91 28.24 2.26
N GLU A 13 -18.73 29.29 2.24
CA GLU A 13 -18.66 30.40 3.20
C GLU A 13 -18.91 29.91 4.61
N HIS A 14 -20.02 29.19 4.82
CA HIS A 14 -20.38 28.64 6.13
C HIS A 14 -19.28 27.70 6.67
N ARG A 15 -18.70 26.85 5.82
CA ARG A 15 -17.57 26.00 6.23
C ARG A 15 -16.36 26.84 6.67
N ARG A 16 -16.05 27.94 5.97
CA ARG A 16 -14.90 28.80 6.26
C ARG A 16 -15.11 29.60 7.56
N GLU A 17 -16.29 30.17 7.74
CA GLU A 17 -16.65 30.95 8.92
C GLU A 17 -16.62 30.10 10.19
N HIS A 18 -17.22 28.91 10.13
CA HIS A 18 -17.32 28.00 11.28
C HIS A 18 -16.16 26.99 11.39
N LYS A 19 -15.14 27.09 10.51
CA LYS A 19 -13.97 26.19 10.44
C LYS A 19 -14.34 24.70 10.49
N LEU A 20 -15.41 24.33 9.79
CA LEU A 20 -15.94 22.97 9.80
C LEU A 20 -15.09 22.02 8.95
N SER A 21 -15.00 20.76 9.39
CA SER A 21 -14.48 19.69 8.53
C SER A 21 -15.41 19.43 7.34
N LEU A 22 -14.88 18.83 6.27
CA LEU A 22 -15.66 18.48 5.07
C LEU A 22 -16.88 17.59 5.41
N ARG A 23 -16.71 16.65 6.34
CA ARG A 23 -17.78 15.75 6.78
C ARG A 23 -18.85 16.49 7.60
N GLN A 24 -18.44 17.41 8.47
CA GLN A 24 -19.38 18.22 9.26
C GLN A 24 -20.18 19.17 8.38
N ALA A 25 -19.53 19.85 7.42
CA ALA A 25 -20.23 20.69 6.45
C ALA A 25 -21.19 19.85 5.58
N ALA A 26 -20.77 18.67 5.14
CA ALA A 26 -21.62 17.77 4.36
C ALA A 26 -22.85 17.31 5.17
N ALA A 27 -22.68 16.95 6.44
CA ALA A 27 -23.78 16.56 7.32
C ALA A 27 -24.74 17.73 7.56
N HIS A 28 -24.23 18.95 7.79
CA HIS A 28 -25.05 20.15 8.01
C HIS A 28 -25.94 20.49 6.81
N PHE A 29 -25.43 20.31 5.58
CA PHE A 29 -26.16 20.63 4.35
C PHE A 29 -26.81 19.40 3.67
N GLY A 30 -26.78 18.22 4.31
CA GLY A 30 -27.37 16.99 3.76
C GLY A 30 -26.68 16.48 2.49
N ILE A 31 -25.38 16.74 2.32
CA ILE A 31 -24.60 16.32 1.16
C ILE A 31 -24.07 14.89 1.40
N GLY A 32 -24.46 13.95 0.55
CA GLY A 32 -24.07 12.54 0.69
C GLY A 32 -22.57 12.26 0.49
N ASP A 33 -21.87 13.08 -0.31
CA ASP A 33 -20.43 12.94 -0.55
C ASP A 33 -19.66 14.21 -0.13
N PRO A 34 -18.90 14.16 0.98
CA PRO A 34 -18.03 15.24 1.42
C PRO A 34 -16.98 15.67 0.38
N GLY A 35 -16.62 14.79 -0.56
CA GLY A 35 -15.71 15.09 -1.67
C GLY A 35 -16.25 16.14 -2.63
N GLN A 36 -17.58 16.29 -2.73
CA GLN A 36 -18.21 17.33 -3.57
C GLN A 36 -17.83 18.74 -3.13
N ILE A 37 -17.69 18.97 -1.82
CA ILE A 37 -17.30 20.27 -1.25
C ILE A 37 -15.88 20.64 -1.69
N VAL A 38 -14.97 19.67 -1.76
CA VAL A 38 -13.58 19.87 -2.24
C VAL A 38 -13.57 20.29 -3.71
N ILE A 39 -14.44 19.68 -4.53
CA ILE A 39 -14.55 20.02 -5.95
C ILE A 39 -15.07 21.45 -6.10
N TRP A 40 -16.06 21.87 -5.30
CA TRP A 40 -16.58 23.23 -5.34
C TRP A 40 -15.54 24.24 -4.87
N GLU A 41 -14.81 23.95 -3.79
CA GLU A 41 -13.73 24.81 -3.28
C GLU A 41 -12.66 25.04 -4.35
N LYS A 42 -12.18 23.96 -4.97
CA LYS A 42 -11.19 24.04 -6.04
C LYS A 42 -11.68 24.85 -7.24
N ARG A 43 -12.94 24.68 -7.65
CA ARG A 43 -13.53 25.44 -8.76
C ARG A 43 -13.74 26.91 -8.42
N HIS A 44 -14.13 27.21 -7.17
CA HIS A 44 -14.36 28.57 -6.69
C HIS A 44 -13.06 29.37 -6.64
N TYR A 45 -11.95 28.77 -6.17
CA TYR A 45 -10.64 29.44 -6.17
C TYR A 45 -9.92 29.41 -7.53
N SER A 46 -10.29 28.49 -8.43
CA SER A 46 -9.75 28.42 -9.80
C SER A 46 -10.30 29.49 -10.74
N SER A 47 -11.26 30.33 -10.33
CA SER A 47 -11.82 31.37 -11.22
C SER A 47 -10.84 32.49 -11.60
N GLY A 48 -9.63 32.54 -11.01
CA GLY A 48 -8.55 33.47 -11.38
C GLY A 48 -7.35 32.83 -12.09
N THR A 49 -7.32 31.50 -12.24
CA THR A 49 -6.21 30.78 -12.88
C THR A 49 -6.82 29.65 -13.69
N ALA A 50 -6.66 29.74 -15.02
CA ALA A 50 -7.04 28.84 -16.12
C ALA A 50 -7.91 27.61 -15.76
N PRO A 51 -8.98 27.32 -16.53
CA PRO A 51 -9.88 26.19 -16.25
C PRO A 51 -9.09 24.91 -16.01
N TYR A 52 -9.24 24.33 -14.81
CA TYR A 52 -8.61 23.07 -14.42
C TYR A 52 -9.07 21.97 -15.36
N VAL A 53 -8.29 21.70 -16.40
CA VAL A 53 -8.35 20.46 -17.14
C VAL A 53 -7.82 19.40 -16.16
N PRO A 54 -8.61 18.39 -15.75
CA PRO A 54 -8.05 17.27 -15.05
C PRO A 54 -7.05 16.65 -16.00
N ALA A 55 -5.76 16.92 -15.77
CA ALA A 55 -4.69 16.27 -16.49
C ALA A 55 -4.95 14.78 -16.31
N ARG A 56 -5.43 14.12 -17.39
CA ARG A 56 -5.56 12.67 -17.41
C ARG A 56 -4.18 12.20 -16.98
N ARG A 57 -4.09 11.65 -15.77
CA ARG A 57 -2.86 11.02 -15.30
C ARG A 57 -2.60 9.93 -16.31
N LYS A 58 -1.74 10.20 -17.29
CA LYS A 58 -1.17 9.13 -18.12
C LYS A 58 -0.63 8.13 -17.10
N PRO A 59 -0.93 6.83 -17.24
CA PRO A 59 -0.25 5.84 -16.43
C PRO A 59 1.24 6.12 -16.58
N VAL A 60 1.87 6.59 -15.50
CA VAL A 60 3.32 6.69 -15.48
C VAL A 60 3.75 5.24 -15.56
N ALA A 61 4.31 4.85 -16.71
CA ALA A 61 4.95 3.57 -16.83
C ALA A 61 6.07 3.58 -15.79
N MET A 62 5.83 2.88 -14.66
CA MET A 62 6.88 2.63 -13.69
C MET A 62 8.00 1.93 -14.46
N PRO A 63 9.24 2.46 -14.47
CA PRO A 63 10.36 1.68 -14.98
C PRO A 63 10.31 0.35 -14.23
N LYS A 64 10.22 -0.77 -14.95
CA LYS A 64 10.39 -2.08 -14.33
C LYS A 64 11.77 -2.01 -13.69
N LYS A 65 11.81 -1.97 -12.35
CA LYS A 65 13.05 -2.15 -11.60
C LYS A 65 13.66 -3.42 -12.20
N PRO A 66 14.92 -3.39 -12.68
CA PRO A 66 15.58 -4.63 -13.06
C PRO A 66 15.39 -5.55 -11.87
N TYR A 67 14.74 -6.68 -12.09
CA TYR A 67 14.71 -7.74 -11.10
C TYR A 67 16.18 -7.92 -10.72
N PRO A 68 16.55 -7.90 -9.42
CA PRO A 68 17.94 -8.19 -9.08
C PRO A 68 18.25 -9.49 -9.80
N ALA A 69 19.27 -9.46 -10.66
CA ALA A 69 19.74 -10.66 -11.34
C ALA A 69 19.76 -11.74 -10.26
N LYS A 70 19.14 -12.89 -10.54
CA LYS A 70 19.18 -14.05 -9.65
C LYS A 70 20.59 -14.07 -9.05
N PRO A 71 20.75 -14.20 -7.71
CA PRO A 71 22.09 -14.25 -7.15
C PRO A 71 22.84 -15.24 -8.01
N VAL A 72 23.92 -14.76 -8.63
CA VAL A 72 24.80 -15.63 -9.41
C VAL A 72 25.06 -16.76 -8.45
N THR A 73 24.49 -17.93 -8.72
CA THR A 73 24.93 -19.16 -8.10
C THR A 73 26.36 -19.24 -8.59
N ALA A 74 27.27 -18.69 -7.81
CA ALA A 74 28.69 -18.76 -8.08
C ALA A 74 28.91 -20.25 -8.30
N ASP A 75 29.30 -20.59 -9.53
CA ASP A 75 29.63 -21.97 -9.86
C ASP A 75 30.59 -22.45 -8.77
N ASP A 76 30.39 -23.66 -8.24
CA ASP A 76 31.20 -24.14 -7.11
C ASP A 76 32.70 -24.20 -7.46
N THR A 77 33.00 -24.21 -8.77
CA THR A 77 34.34 -24.05 -9.35
C THR A 77 35.01 -22.70 -9.07
N GLN A 78 34.24 -21.66 -8.76
CA GLN A 78 34.70 -20.30 -8.49
C GLN A 78 34.80 -20.00 -6.99
N LYS A 79 34.26 -20.86 -6.12
CA LYS A 79 34.27 -20.68 -4.67
C LYS A 79 35.61 -21.15 -4.09
N THR A 80 36.12 -20.43 -3.10
CA THR A 80 37.28 -20.91 -2.33
C THR A 80 36.88 -22.11 -1.46
N ARG A 81 37.82 -23.00 -1.14
CA ARG A 81 37.60 -24.16 -0.26
C ARG A 81 36.88 -23.79 1.04
N ASP A 82 37.27 -22.70 1.68
CA ASP A 82 36.69 -22.25 2.95
C ASP A 82 35.23 -21.81 2.80
N GLN A 83 34.87 -21.20 1.67
CA GLN A 83 33.49 -20.83 1.36
C GLN A 83 32.64 -22.08 1.17
N LEU A 84 33.15 -23.09 0.44
CA LEU A 84 32.46 -24.37 0.27
C LEU A 84 32.26 -25.10 1.62
N MET A 85 33.26 -25.09 2.51
CA MET A 85 33.15 -25.71 3.83
C MET A 85 32.09 -25.01 4.70
N SER A 86 32.10 -23.68 4.74
CA SER A 86 31.11 -22.92 5.52
C SER A 86 29.67 -23.08 5.01
N GLU A 87 29.49 -23.14 3.68
CA GLU A 87 28.19 -23.43 3.07
C GLU A 87 27.72 -24.86 3.39
N LEU A 88 28.63 -25.85 3.33
CA LEU A 88 28.32 -27.23 3.71
C LEU A 88 27.92 -27.35 5.19
N GLU A 89 28.63 -26.66 6.09
CA GLU A 89 28.29 -26.63 7.51
C GLU A 89 26.93 -25.99 7.75
N TYR A 90 26.67 -24.85 7.11
CA TYR A 90 25.37 -24.18 7.16
C TYR A 90 24.24 -25.12 6.69
N LEU A 91 24.40 -25.77 5.53
CA LEU A 91 23.43 -26.71 4.98
C LEU A 91 23.23 -27.94 5.88
N ARG A 92 24.28 -28.42 6.56
CA ARG A 92 24.18 -29.53 7.53
C ARG A 92 23.37 -29.11 8.75
N MET A 93 23.58 -27.90 9.26
CA MET A 93 22.80 -27.35 10.38
C MET A 93 21.33 -27.19 10.00
N GLU A 94 21.04 -26.62 8.83
CA GLU A 94 19.67 -26.43 8.35
C GLU A 94 18.94 -27.77 8.19
N ASN A 95 19.60 -28.76 7.57
CA ASN A 95 19.04 -30.11 7.45
C ASN A 95 18.79 -30.78 8.81
N ALA A 96 19.71 -30.64 9.77
CA ALA A 96 19.54 -31.18 11.12
C ALA A 96 18.34 -30.52 11.84
N TYR A 97 18.17 -29.21 11.68
CA TYR A 97 17.02 -28.49 12.23
C TYR A 97 15.70 -28.97 11.63
N LEU A 98 15.63 -29.12 10.30
CA LEU A 98 14.44 -29.61 9.61
C LEU A 98 14.06 -31.03 10.03
N LYS A 99 15.03 -31.95 10.14
CA LYS A 99 14.79 -33.31 10.65
C LYS A 99 14.23 -33.31 12.06
N LYS A 100 14.79 -32.48 12.95
CA LYS A 100 14.29 -32.32 14.31
C LYS A 100 12.84 -31.80 14.34
N LEU A 101 12.48 -30.88 13.44
CA LEU A 101 11.10 -30.42 13.31
C LEU A 101 10.16 -31.51 12.80
N GLU A 102 10.59 -32.32 11.85
CA GLU A 102 9.82 -33.46 11.35
C GLU A 102 9.58 -34.50 12.44
N GLU A 103 10.61 -34.84 13.21
CA GLU A 103 10.50 -35.73 14.36
C GLU A 103 9.48 -35.22 15.38
N LEU A 104 9.51 -33.93 15.72
CA LEU A 104 8.53 -33.32 16.63
C LEU A 104 7.10 -33.37 16.08
N LYS A 105 6.92 -33.13 14.78
CA LYS A 105 5.60 -33.26 14.13
C LYS A 105 5.11 -34.70 14.18
N GLU A 106 5.97 -35.66 13.88
CA GLU A 106 5.64 -37.08 13.90
C GLU A 106 5.30 -37.55 15.33
N GLN A 107 6.07 -37.13 16.34
CA GLN A 107 5.74 -37.38 17.74
C GLN A 107 4.35 -36.82 18.08
N LYS A 108 4.02 -35.59 17.70
CA LYS A 108 2.69 -35.00 17.92
C LYS A 108 1.57 -35.79 17.25
N ARG A 109 1.81 -36.36 16.06
CA ARG A 109 0.82 -37.20 15.36
C ARG A 109 0.61 -38.54 16.06
N ARG A 110 1.66 -39.10 16.66
CA ARG A 110 1.61 -40.36 17.41
C ARG A 110 1.02 -40.22 18.80
N GLN A 111 1.05 -39.02 19.40
CA GLN A 111 0.37 -38.78 20.65
C GLN A 111 -1.15 -38.89 20.44
N PRO A 112 -1.86 -39.74 21.19
CA PRO A 112 -3.31 -39.82 21.10
C PRO A 112 -3.89 -38.46 21.49
N LYS A 113 -4.82 -37.95 20.68
CA LYS A 113 -5.62 -36.78 21.07
C LYS A 113 -6.33 -37.17 22.36
N LYS A 114 -6.05 -36.46 23.46
CA LYS A 114 -6.83 -36.62 24.70
C LYS A 114 -8.32 -36.33 24.37
N PRO A 115 -9.24 -37.16 24.88
CA PRO A 115 -10.68 -36.95 24.69
C PRO A 115 -11.14 -35.62 25.30
#